data_AF-A0A5C7VPM0-F1
#
_entry.id   AF-A0A5C7VPM0-F1
#
_cell.length_a   1.000
_cell.length_b   1.000
_cell.length_c   1.000
_cell.angle_alpha   90.00
_cell.angle_beta   90.00
_cell.angle_gamma   90.00
#
_symmetry.space_group_name_H-M   'P 1'
#
loop_
_entity.id
_entity.type
_entity.pdbx_description
1 polymer ?
#
loop_
_entity_poly.entity_id
_entity_poly.type
_entity_poly.pdbx_seq_one_letter_code
_entity_poly.pdbx_strand_id
1 'polypeptide(L)'
;MQPHARSRTLPWLACVALAAVSAHGLAQDHGHGHGHDHAQDHAAASVSATAAPAQRWAADANLSHGMAQVRASVEALGHAEHGHMGPGQVVVLARTMDGYIGDILATCKLDPNADAALHGVLAQLLRGTDALKQGESLPVALATMRQALEQYPRLFDDPQWHALAPSGH
;
A
#
# COMPACT_ATOMS: atom_id res chain seq x y z
N MET A 1 66.62 -6.91 12.55
CA MET A 1 66.45 -6.11 13.78
C MET A 1 65.07 -5.45 13.76
N GLN A 2 64.23 -5.74 14.75
CA GLN A 2 63.08 -4.90 15.10
C GLN A 2 63.56 -3.66 15.91
N PRO A 3 62.74 -2.61 16.17
CA PRO A 3 61.64 -2.70 17.13
C PRO A 3 60.33 -1.94 16.79
N HIS A 4 59.27 -2.40 17.46
CA HIS A 4 57.90 -1.91 17.56
C HIS A 4 57.72 -0.47 18.09
N ALA A 5 56.61 0.19 17.71
CA ALA A 5 55.94 1.21 18.52
C ALA A 5 54.43 1.27 18.14
N ARG A 6 53.55 0.58 18.87
CA ARG A 6 52.77 1.01 20.05
C ARG A 6 51.41 1.65 19.72
N SER A 7 50.39 0.84 19.99
CA SER A 7 48.97 1.13 20.20
C SER A 7 48.70 2.27 21.20
N ARG A 8 47.65 3.06 20.95
CA ARG A 8 46.94 3.86 21.98
C ARG A 8 45.45 3.63 21.89
N THR A 9 44.96 2.73 22.72
CA THR A 9 43.57 2.63 23.17
C THR A 9 43.25 3.80 24.10
N LEU A 10 42.09 4.44 23.93
CA LEU A 10 41.58 5.47 24.84
C LEU A 10 40.24 4.99 25.43
N PRO A 11 40.22 4.48 26.68
CA PRO A 11 38.99 4.23 27.41
C PRO A 11 38.86 5.18 28.60
N TRP A 12 37.84 6.03 28.61
CA TRP A 12 37.34 6.78 29.77
C TRP A 12 36.20 7.71 29.30
N LEU A 13 35.08 7.93 29.98
CA LEU A 13 34.69 7.77 31.38
C LEU A 13 33.16 7.59 31.43
N ALA A 14 32.72 6.72 32.32
CA ALA A 14 31.34 6.62 32.78
C ALA A 14 30.99 7.82 33.67
N CYS A 15 29.79 8.38 33.50
CA CYS A 15 29.10 9.16 34.51
C CYS A 15 27.84 8.40 34.93
N VAL A 16 27.87 7.89 36.18
CA VAL A 16 26.72 7.36 36.91
C VAL A 16 25.99 8.54 37.54
N ALA A 17 24.68 8.64 37.34
CA ALA A 17 23.80 9.41 38.21
C ALA A 17 22.43 8.73 38.32
N LEU A 18 22.02 8.61 39.58
CA LEU A 18 20.99 7.80 40.20
C LEU A 18 19.63 8.54 40.26
N ALA A 19 18.51 7.85 40.02
CA ALA A 19 17.13 8.09 40.53
C ALA A 19 16.11 7.51 39.52
N ALA A 20 15.00 6.84 39.85
CA ALA A 20 14.38 6.44 41.10
C ALA A 20 13.54 5.17 40.80
N VAL A 21 13.44 4.25 41.76
CA VAL A 21 12.56 3.07 41.70
C VAL A 21 11.12 3.48 41.98
N SER A 22 10.23 3.24 41.02
CA SER A 22 8.79 3.20 41.22
C SER A 22 8.33 1.75 41.09
N ALA A 23 8.10 1.09 42.22
CA ALA A 23 7.45 -0.21 42.26
C ALA A 23 5.92 -0.01 42.29
N HIS A 24 5.20 -0.39 41.22
CA HIS A 24 3.76 -0.64 41.28
C HIS A 24 3.32 -1.65 40.20
N GLY A 25 2.79 -2.79 40.65
CA GLY A 25 1.72 -3.51 39.97
C GLY A 25 2.11 -4.72 39.12
N LEU A 26 2.16 -5.91 39.73
CA LEU A 26 1.94 -7.17 39.02
C LEU A 26 0.44 -7.32 38.75
N ALA A 27 0.06 -7.39 37.48
CA ALA A 27 -1.17 -8.06 37.06
C ALA A 27 -0.78 -9.05 35.96
N GLN A 28 -0.71 -10.33 36.32
CA GLN A 28 -0.62 -11.44 35.39
C GLN A 28 -2.04 -11.77 34.97
N ASP A 29 -2.40 -11.50 33.71
CA ASP A 29 -3.58 -12.11 33.10
C ASP A 29 -3.11 -13.27 32.21
N HIS A 30 -3.62 -14.46 32.50
CA HIS A 30 -3.38 -15.68 31.73
C HIS A 30 -4.41 -15.75 30.60
N GLY A 31 -4.03 -15.29 29.42
CA GLY A 31 -4.76 -15.53 28.18
C GLY A 31 -3.98 -16.48 27.27
N HIS A 32 -4.21 -17.79 27.40
CA HIS A 32 -3.79 -18.74 26.37
C HIS A 32 -4.69 -18.61 25.14
N GLY A 33 -4.16 -17.99 24.08
CA GLY A 33 -4.73 -18.02 22.74
C GLY A 33 -3.62 -18.11 21.72
N HIS A 34 -3.24 -19.33 21.32
CA HIS A 34 -2.40 -19.54 20.14
C HIS A 34 -3.26 -19.29 18.89
N GLY A 35 -3.35 -18.03 18.48
CA GLY A 35 -3.82 -17.62 17.17
C GLY A 35 -2.61 -17.30 16.29
N HIS A 36 -2.51 -17.93 15.14
CA HIS A 36 -1.39 -17.80 14.23
C HIS A 36 -1.14 -16.34 13.82
N ASP A 37 0.08 -15.91 14.11
CA ASP A 37 0.69 -14.66 13.71
C ASP A 37 0.96 -14.68 12.19
N HIS A 38 0.06 -14.04 11.44
CA HIS A 38 0.33 -13.53 10.09
C HIS A 38 -0.24 -12.11 9.98
N ALA A 39 0.08 -11.26 10.97
CA ALA A 39 0.06 -9.83 10.75
C ALA A 39 1.42 -9.47 10.14
N GLN A 40 1.57 -9.70 8.84
CA GLN A 40 2.54 -8.91 8.09
C GLN A 40 2.07 -7.47 8.23
N ASP A 41 2.85 -6.65 8.92
CA ASP A 41 2.68 -5.21 9.02
C ASP A 41 2.78 -4.58 7.62
N HIS A 42 1.74 -4.70 6.81
CA HIS A 42 1.37 -3.65 5.89
C HIS A 42 0.81 -2.53 6.77
N ALA A 43 1.72 -1.78 7.40
CA ALA A 43 1.41 -0.48 7.95
C ALA A 43 0.86 0.35 6.79
N ALA A 44 -0.46 0.26 6.60
CA ALA A 44 -1.23 1.12 5.74
C ALA A 44 -1.10 2.49 6.40
N ALA A 45 -0.02 3.20 6.07
CA ALA A 45 0.04 4.63 6.25
C ALA A 45 -1.27 5.14 5.65
N SER A 46 -2.12 5.70 6.51
CA SER A 46 -3.32 6.39 6.07
C SER A 46 -2.84 7.32 4.97
N VAL A 47 -3.40 7.17 3.76
CA VAL A 47 -3.07 8.02 2.63
C VAL A 47 -3.74 9.38 2.90
N SER A 48 -3.22 10.09 3.91
CA SER A 48 -3.28 11.54 3.97
C SER A 48 -2.76 11.99 2.63
N ALA A 49 -3.57 12.75 1.88
CA ALA A 49 -3.28 13.17 0.52
C ALA A 49 -1.80 13.47 0.37
N THR A 50 -1.03 12.49 -0.13
CA THR A 50 0.41 12.65 -0.25
C THR A 50 0.58 13.84 -1.16
N ALA A 51 1.29 14.86 -0.69
CA ALA A 51 1.54 16.04 -1.51
C ALA A 51 2.09 15.53 -2.85
N ALA A 52 1.45 15.93 -3.94
CA ALA A 52 1.91 15.53 -5.26
C ALA A 52 3.38 15.97 -5.40
N PRO A 53 4.24 15.16 -6.01
CA PRO A 53 5.63 15.55 -6.19
C PRO A 53 5.67 16.83 -7.04
N ALA A 54 6.73 17.64 -6.86
CA ALA A 54 6.95 18.83 -7.68
C ALA A 54 7.05 18.50 -9.18
N GLN A 55 7.47 17.26 -9.50
CA GLN A 55 7.50 16.67 -10.83
C GLN A 55 6.94 15.25 -10.77
N ARG A 56 6.04 14.89 -11.69
CA ARG A 56 5.50 13.53 -11.80
C ARG A 56 6.56 12.54 -12.31
N TRP A 57 6.47 11.28 -11.88
CA TRP A 57 7.34 10.20 -12.35
C TRP A 57 6.85 9.63 -13.68
N ALA A 58 7.75 9.24 -14.58
CA ALA A 58 7.36 8.56 -15.81
C ALA A 58 6.82 7.15 -15.51
N ALA A 59 5.70 6.78 -16.12
CA ALA A 59 5.24 5.39 -16.09
C ALA A 59 6.00 4.56 -17.14
N ASP A 60 6.50 3.39 -16.73
CA ASP A 60 6.98 2.40 -17.70
C ASP A 60 5.81 1.66 -18.39
N ALA A 61 6.13 0.90 -19.43
CA ALA A 61 5.13 0.19 -20.23
C ALA A 61 4.33 -0.87 -19.44
N ASN A 62 4.96 -1.54 -18.47
CA ASN A 62 4.30 -2.56 -17.67
C ASN A 62 3.33 -1.92 -16.68
N LEU A 63 3.75 -0.82 -16.03
CA LEU A 63 2.89 -0.03 -15.16
C LEU A 63 1.70 0.54 -15.93
N SER A 64 1.95 1.20 -17.07
CA SER A 64 0.91 1.82 -17.90
C SER A 64 -0.13 0.77 -18.34
N HIS A 65 0.32 -0.39 -18.81
CA HIS A 65 -0.56 -1.49 -19.20
C HIS A 65 -1.36 -2.05 -18.02
N GLY A 66 -0.73 -2.32 -16.88
CA GLY A 66 -1.42 -2.85 -15.70
C GLY A 66 -2.46 -1.88 -15.15
N MET A 67 -2.11 -0.60 -15.00
CA MET A 67 -3.02 0.42 -14.51
C MET A 67 -4.21 0.64 -15.47
N ALA A 68 -4.01 0.51 -16.78
CA ALA A 68 -5.11 0.53 -17.74
C ALA A 68 -6.10 -0.63 -17.53
N GLN A 69 -5.62 -1.84 -17.22
CA GLN A 69 -6.48 -3.00 -16.93
C GLN A 69 -7.23 -2.84 -15.60
N VAL A 70 -6.55 -2.33 -14.57
CA VAL A 70 -7.19 -2.00 -13.29
C VAL A 70 -8.28 -0.95 -13.49
N ARG A 71 -8.01 0.12 -14.24
CA ARG A 71 -9.00 1.17 -14.57
C ARG A 71 -10.23 0.59 -15.27
N ALA A 72 -10.02 -0.22 -16.32
CA ALA A 72 -11.12 -0.84 -17.04
C ALA A 72 -11.98 -1.75 -16.14
N SER A 73 -11.36 -2.42 -15.16
CA SER A 73 -12.07 -3.24 -14.18
C SER A 73 -12.91 -2.39 -13.21
N VAL A 74 -12.39 -1.24 -12.76
CA VAL A 74 -13.13 -0.28 -11.94
C VAL A 74 -14.31 0.33 -12.71
N GLU A 75 -14.13 0.64 -14.00
CA GLU A 75 -15.22 1.09 -14.89
C GLU A 75 -16.31 0.00 -15.03
N ALA A 76 -15.90 -1.26 -15.21
CA ALA A 76 -16.81 -2.38 -15.29
C ALA A 76 -17.58 -2.62 -13.96
N LEU A 77 -16.93 -2.43 -12.81
CA LEU A 77 -17.61 -2.47 -11.50
C LEU A 77 -18.66 -1.36 -11.36
N GLY A 78 -18.49 -0.21 -12.02
CA GLY A 78 -19.52 0.83 -12.08
C GLY A 78 -20.83 0.33 -12.70
N HIS A 79 -20.79 -0.64 -13.62
CA HIS A 79 -22.02 -1.26 -14.13
C HIS A 79 -22.74 -2.13 -13.09
N ALA A 80 -22.03 -2.65 -12.09
CA ALA A 80 -22.63 -3.40 -10.99
C ALA A 80 -23.50 -2.50 -10.09
N GLU A 81 -23.19 -1.21 -9.97
CA GLU A 81 -24.02 -0.24 -9.24
C GLU A 81 -25.42 -0.07 -9.87
N HIS A 82 -25.55 -0.36 -11.17
CA HIS A 82 -26.82 -0.33 -11.91
C HIS A 82 -27.48 -1.71 -12.05
N GLY A 83 -26.98 -2.73 -11.33
CA GLY A 83 -27.54 -4.09 -11.37
C GLY A 83 -27.20 -4.87 -12.64
N HIS A 84 -26.27 -4.40 -13.47
CA HIS A 84 -25.86 -5.08 -14.71
C HIS A 84 -24.81 -6.19 -14.47
N MET A 85 -24.40 -6.41 -13.22
CA MET A 85 -23.42 -7.43 -12.83
C MET A 85 -23.81 -8.02 -11.48
N GLY A 86 -23.85 -9.36 -11.39
CA GLY A 86 -24.23 -10.06 -10.17
C GLY A 86 -23.10 -10.13 -9.12
N PRO A 87 -23.40 -10.38 -7.83
CA PRO A 87 -22.41 -10.40 -6.76
C PRO A 87 -21.24 -11.38 -7.00
N GLY A 88 -21.52 -12.56 -7.58
CA GLY A 88 -20.47 -13.52 -7.92
C GLY A 88 -19.50 -13.00 -8.99
N GLN A 89 -19.99 -12.24 -9.97
CA GLN A 89 -19.17 -11.64 -11.01
C GLN A 89 -18.32 -10.49 -10.44
N VAL A 90 -18.86 -9.71 -9.49
CA VAL A 90 -18.11 -8.69 -8.76
C VAL A 90 -16.91 -9.31 -8.04
N VAL A 91 -17.11 -10.43 -7.33
CA VAL A 91 -16.01 -11.14 -6.64
C VAL A 91 -14.99 -11.71 -7.61
N VAL A 92 -15.41 -12.26 -8.75
CA VAL A 92 -14.50 -12.74 -9.79
C VAL A 92 -13.65 -11.60 -10.34
N LEU A 93 -14.28 -10.46 -10.67
CA LEU A 93 -13.56 -9.30 -11.18
C LEU A 93 -12.58 -8.71 -10.16
N ALA A 94 -12.95 -8.68 -8.87
CA ALA A 94 -12.05 -8.27 -7.79
C ALA A 94 -10.80 -9.17 -7.71
N ARG A 95 -10.94 -10.49 -7.85
CA ARG A 95 -9.78 -11.40 -7.89
C ARG A 95 -8.92 -11.22 -9.14
N THR A 96 -9.54 -10.94 -10.29
CA THR A 96 -8.80 -10.61 -11.51
C THR A 96 -7.97 -9.34 -11.32
N MET A 97 -8.50 -8.32 -10.64
CA MET A 97 -7.76 -7.11 -10.30
C MET A 97 -6.57 -7.38 -9.37
N ASP A 98 -6.69 -8.29 -8.39
CA ASP A 98 -5.54 -8.71 -7.57
C ASP A 98 -4.41 -9.27 -8.44
N GLY A 99 -4.78 -10.05 -9.47
CA GLY A 99 -3.83 -10.58 -10.46
C GLY A 99 -3.09 -9.47 -11.20
N TYR A 100 -3.82 -8.50 -11.77
CA TYR A 100 -3.21 -7.36 -12.46
C TYR A 100 -2.30 -6.55 -11.53
N ILE A 101 -2.69 -6.34 -10.28
CA ILE A 101 -1.87 -5.62 -9.29
C ILE A 101 -0.60 -6.41 -8.96
N GLY A 102 -0.71 -7.72 -8.80
CA GLY A 102 0.45 -8.60 -8.61
C GLY A 102 1.43 -8.55 -9.79
N ASP A 103 0.90 -8.56 -11.01
CA ASP A 103 1.70 -8.46 -12.23
C ASP A 103 2.42 -7.11 -12.36
N ILE A 104 1.77 -5.99 -11.99
CA ILE A 104 2.42 -4.67 -11.92
C ILE A 104 3.63 -4.74 -11.00
N LEU A 105 3.44 -5.20 -9.76
CA LEU A 105 4.51 -5.29 -8.75
C LEU A 105 5.66 -6.21 -9.20
N ALA A 106 5.36 -7.28 -9.92
CA ALA A 106 6.35 -8.25 -10.38
C ALA A 106 7.17 -7.76 -11.59
N THR A 107 6.63 -6.83 -12.38
CA THR A 107 7.17 -6.53 -13.72
C THR A 107 7.56 -5.06 -13.93
N CYS A 108 7.06 -4.12 -13.13
CA CYS A 108 7.45 -2.72 -13.25
C CYS A 108 8.93 -2.51 -12.94
N LYS A 109 9.54 -1.52 -13.58
CA LYS A 109 10.97 -1.16 -13.49
C LYS A 109 11.13 0.30 -13.09
N LEU A 110 10.41 0.69 -12.06
CA LEU A 110 10.46 2.02 -11.49
C LEU A 110 11.74 2.24 -10.68
N ASP A 111 12.16 3.50 -10.55
CA ASP A 111 13.11 3.86 -9.50
C ASP A 111 12.45 3.72 -8.11
N PRO A 112 13.24 3.57 -7.03
CA PRO A 112 12.70 3.32 -5.70
C PRO A 112 11.72 4.38 -5.18
N ASN A 113 11.85 5.65 -5.57
CA ASN A 113 10.96 6.70 -5.10
C ASN A 113 9.61 6.67 -5.85
N ALA A 114 9.65 6.42 -7.16
CA ALA A 114 8.45 6.19 -7.95
C ALA A 114 7.68 4.96 -7.45
N ASP A 115 8.38 3.86 -7.17
CA ASP A 115 7.80 2.64 -6.61
C ASP A 115 7.13 2.88 -5.25
N ALA A 116 7.81 3.59 -4.34
CA ALA A 116 7.23 3.97 -3.05
C ALA A 116 5.95 4.82 -3.18
N ALA A 117 5.89 5.72 -4.18
CA ALA A 117 4.69 6.49 -4.47
C ALA A 117 3.56 5.61 -5.05
N LEU A 118 3.89 4.63 -5.90
CA LEU A 118 2.93 3.69 -6.48
C LEU A 118 2.28 2.80 -5.40
N HIS A 119 3.05 2.34 -4.42
CA HIS A 119 2.56 1.46 -3.36
C HIS A 119 1.33 2.01 -2.62
N GLY A 120 1.27 3.33 -2.39
CA GLY A 120 0.11 3.95 -1.77
C GLY A 120 -1.18 3.76 -2.58
N VAL A 121 -1.10 3.91 -3.91
CA VAL A 121 -2.22 3.70 -4.84
C VAL A 121 -2.64 2.22 -4.87
N LEU A 122 -1.68 1.32 -5.06
CA LEU A 122 -1.94 -0.12 -5.15
C LEU A 122 -2.53 -0.68 -3.85
N ALA A 123 -2.08 -0.22 -2.70
CA ALA A 123 -2.64 -0.62 -1.41
C ALA A 123 -4.12 -0.23 -1.26
N GLN A 124 -4.54 0.93 -1.78
CA GLN A 124 -5.96 1.32 -1.75
C GLN A 124 -6.81 0.45 -2.69
N LEU A 125 -6.25 0.11 -3.87
CA LEU A 125 -6.92 -0.76 -4.83
C LEU A 125 -7.13 -2.16 -4.23
N LEU A 126 -6.10 -2.72 -3.59
CA LEU A 126 -6.18 -4.00 -2.88
C LEU A 126 -7.19 -3.96 -1.73
N ARG A 127 -7.25 -2.87 -0.95
CA ARG A 127 -8.30 -2.72 0.07
C ARG A 127 -9.70 -2.78 -0.53
N GLY A 128 -9.90 -2.15 -1.69
CA GLY A 128 -11.17 -2.23 -2.42
C GLY A 128 -11.49 -3.66 -2.89
N THR A 129 -10.52 -4.38 -3.46
CA THR A 129 -10.76 -5.75 -3.94
C THR A 129 -11.05 -6.68 -2.77
N ASP A 130 -10.34 -6.53 -1.64
CA ASP A 130 -10.58 -7.26 -0.40
C ASP A 130 -11.98 -7.02 0.16
N ALA A 131 -12.40 -5.76 0.22
CA ALA A 131 -13.76 -5.39 0.65
C ALA A 131 -14.84 -6.10 -0.18
N LEU A 132 -14.71 -6.08 -1.52
CA LEU A 132 -15.65 -6.77 -2.41
C LEU A 132 -15.65 -8.29 -2.21
N LYS A 133 -14.46 -8.91 -2.07
CA LYS A 133 -14.34 -10.36 -1.82
C LYS A 133 -14.92 -10.77 -0.46
N GLN A 134 -14.94 -9.87 0.52
CA GLN A 134 -15.51 -10.08 1.85
C GLN A 134 -17.01 -9.75 1.93
N GLY A 135 -17.62 -9.30 0.82
CA GLY A 135 -19.05 -8.99 0.75
C GLY A 135 -19.42 -7.62 1.32
N GLU A 136 -18.46 -6.70 1.43
CA GLU A 136 -18.74 -5.31 1.77
C GLU A 136 -19.56 -4.61 0.66
N SER A 137 -20.20 -3.51 1.03
CA SER A 137 -20.99 -2.67 0.13
C SER A 137 -20.20 -2.24 -1.12
N LEU A 138 -20.69 -2.62 -2.31
CA LEU A 138 -20.10 -2.27 -3.60
C LEU A 138 -19.83 -0.75 -3.74
N PRO A 139 -20.80 0.16 -3.46
CA PRO A 139 -20.53 1.60 -3.53
C PRO A 139 -19.37 2.07 -2.65
N VAL A 140 -19.20 1.50 -1.45
CA VAL A 140 -18.12 1.88 -0.51
C VAL A 140 -16.76 1.41 -1.03
N ALA A 141 -16.67 0.13 -1.43
CA ALA A 141 -15.44 -0.42 -1.98
C ALA A 141 -15.05 0.27 -3.30
N LEU A 142 -16.02 0.54 -4.16
CA LEU A 142 -15.79 1.18 -5.44
C LEU A 142 -15.39 2.66 -5.31
N ALA A 143 -15.96 3.40 -4.37
CA ALA A 143 -15.52 4.75 -4.06
C ALA A 143 -14.03 4.78 -3.63
N THR A 144 -13.60 3.81 -2.82
CA THR A 144 -12.19 3.66 -2.43
C THR A 144 -11.29 3.43 -3.65
N MET A 145 -11.69 2.54 -4.56
CA MET A 145 -10.94 2.28 -5.79
C MET A 145 -10.87 3.50 -6.71
N ARG A 146 -11.98 4.23 -6.88
CA ARG A 146 -12.03 5.46 -7.69
C ARG A 146 -11.07 6.51 -7.14
N GLN A 147 -11.09 6.74 -5.83
CA GLN A 147 -10.16 7.66 -5.17
C GLN A 147 -8.69 7.27 -5.41
N ALA A 148 -8.37 5.98 -5.38
CA ALA A 148 -7.03 5.50 -5.69
C ALA A 148 -6.62 5.84 -7.14
N LEU A 149 -7.50 5.59 -8.11
CA LEU A 149 -7.24 5.88 -9.52
C LEU A 149 -7.17 7.39 -9.83
N GLU A 150 -7.86 8.23 -9.06
CA GLU A 150 -7.71 9.69 -9.15
C GLU A 150 -6.34 10.19 -8.67
N GLN A 151 -5.67 9.46 -7.77
CA GLN A 151 -4.34 9.81 -7.30
C GLN A 151 -3.25 9.48 -8.33
N TYR A 152 -3.41 8.40 -9.10
CA TYR A 152 -2.42 7.92 -10.06
C TYR A 152 -1.90 9.02 -11.02
N PRO A 153 -2.73 9.77 -11.78
CA PRO A 153 -2.24 10.80 -12.69
C PRO A 153 -1.66 12.04 -12.01
N ARG A 154 -1.79 12.16 -10.68
CA ARG A 154 -1.13 13.22 -9.90
C ARG A 154 0.31 12.84 -9.52
N LEU A 155 0.61 11.54 -9.48
CA LEU A 155 1.92 11.00 -9.15
C LEU A 155 2.70 10.65 -10.43
N PHE A 156 2.03 10.06 -11.41
CA PHE A 156 2.64 9.56 -12.64
C PHE A 156 2.26 10.37 -13.86
N ASP A 157 3.26 10.60 -14.72
CA ASP A 157 3.11 11.05 -16.09
C ASP A 157 3.03 9.82 -17.00
N ASP A 158 1.80 9.37 -17.23
CA ASP A 158 1.47 8.23 -18.07
C ASP A 158 0.69 8.73 -19.29
N PRO A 159 1.32 8.83 -20.47
CA PRO A 159 0.67 9.36 -21.67
C PRO A 159 -0.52 8.53 -22.15
N GLN A 160 -0.62 7.27 -21.73
CA GLN A 160 -1.73 6.38 -22.11
C GLN A 160 -2.86 6.40 -21.07
N TRP A 161 -2.67 7.13 -19.96
CA TRP A 161 -3.68 7.23 -18.93
C TRP A 161 -4.87 8.08 -19.37
N HIS A 162 -6.06 7.54 -19.11
CA HIS A 162 -7.32 8.24 -19.32
C HIS A 162 -8.05 8.30 -17.98
N ALA A 163 -8.54 9.47 -17.60
CA ALA A 163 -9.31 9.61 -16.37
C ALA A 163 -10.59 8.74 -16.43
N LEU A 164 -11.03 8.26 -15.26
CA LEU A 164 -12.32 7.58 -15.15
C LEU A 164 -13.43 8.48 -15.69
N ALA A 165 -14.39 7.89 -16.39
CA ALA A 165 -15.60 8.61 -16.76
C ALA A 165 -16.29 9.13 -15.49
N PRO A 166 -16.82 10.37 -15.50
CA PRO A 166 -17.58 10.87 -14.36
C PRO A 166 -18.76 9.93 -14.08
N SER A 167 -18.93 9.54 -12.82
CA SER A 167 -20.08 8.75 -12.40
C SER A 167 -21.34 9.54 -12.76
N GLY A 168 -22.16 9.00 -13.68
CA GLY A 168 -23.43 9.63 -14.06
C GLY A 168 -24.33 9.73 -12.82
N HIS A 169 -24.61 10.96 -12.40
CA HIS A 169 -25.63 11.26 -11.39
C HIS A 169 -26.89 11.75 -12.11
#